data_AF-A0A0K2ZV57-F1
#
_entry.id   AF-A0A0K2ZV57-F1
#
_cell.length_a   1.000
_cell.length_b   1.000
_cell.length_c   1.000
_cell.angle_alpha   90.00
_cell.angle_beta   90.00
_cell.angle_gamma   90.00
#
_symmetry.space_group_name_H-M   'P 1'
#
loop_
_entity.id
_entity.type
_entity.pdbx_description
1 polymer ?
#
loop_
_entity_poly.entity_id
_entity_poly.type
_entity_poly.pdbx_seq_one_letter_code
_entity_poly.pdbx_strand_id
1 'polypeptide(L)'
;MAVLLLPFMALAAAGLLLSIGVHVASLFGLHVPGGALVLSLHIGIIVVWIPAVLVAKRANRGRPQRDYWRTVLSGCPAWMHYAGYALAAYALANFLWFIATNQSQDHLKNVNDASVIRAFSGHWLVFYGAAFAIFYSAYRNPRLLLRQRCPDGHDISASDVFCPTCGKKLSPMRAD
;
A
#
# COMPACT_ATOMS: atom_id res chain seq x y z
N MET A 1 -16.92 -9.45 -5.14
CA MET A 1 -15.58 -9.13 -4.59
C MET A 1 -15.21 -7.66 -4.73
N ALA A 2 -15.39 -7.04 -5.91
CA ALA A 2 -15.06 -5.61 -6.10
C ALA A 2 -15.77 -4.65 -5.14
N VAL A 3 -17.06 -4.88 -4.84
CA VAL A 3 -17.84 -4.04 -3.89
C VAL A 3 -17.25 -4.03 -2.48
N LEU A 4 -16.66 -5.15 -2.04
CA LEU A 4 -16.01 -5.23 -0.72
C LEU A 4 -14.69 -4.46 -0.65
N LEU A 5 -14.05 -4.18 -1.80
CA LEU A 5 -12.79 -3.41 -1.85
C LEU A 5 -13.04 -1.91 -1.74
N LEU A 6 -14.18 -1.43 -2.23
CA LEU A 6 -14.53 -0.01 -2.25
C LEU A 6 -14.45 0.70 -0.88
N PRO A 7 -15.02 0.17 0.22
CA PRO A 7 -14.91 0.83 1.52
C PRO A 7 -13.45 0.93 2.00
N PHE A 8 -12.65 -0.12 1.83
CA PHE A 8 -11.22 -0.09 2.22
C PHE A 8 -10.41 0.84 1.33
N MET A 9 -10.72 0.90 0.03
CA MET A 9 -10.10 1.82 -0.91
C MET A 9 -10.43 3.28 -0.56
N ALA A 10 -11.69 3.58 -0.23
CA ALA A 10 -12.11 4.90 0.20
C ALA A 10 -11.45 5.31 1.53
N LEU A 11 -11.39 4.39 2.51
CA LEU A 11 -10.68 4.62 3.76
C LEU A 11 -9.18 4.86 3.54
N ALA A 12 -8.53 4.10 2.65
CA ALA A 12 -7.13 4.29 2.31
C ALA A 12 -6.89 5.65 1.62
N ALA A 13 -7.78 6.06 0.72
CA ALA A 13 -7.72 7.37 0.07
C ALA A 13 -7.91 8.51 1.08
N ALA A 14 -8.89 8.40 1.98
CA ALA A 14 -9.12 9.39 3.03
C ALA A 14 -7.92 9.49 3.98
N GLY A 15 -7.38 8.34 4.43
CA GLY A 15 -6.16 8.29 5.26
C GLY A 15 -4.94 8.88 4.55
N LEU A 16 -4.79 8.67 3.25
CA LEU A 16 -3.73 9.26 2.44
C LEU A 16 -3.86 10.79 2.38
N LEU A 17 -5.06 11.32 2.10
CA LEU A 17 -5.31 12.76 2.04
C LEU A 17 -5.07 13.44 3.39
N LEU A 18 -5.54 12.84 4.48
CA LEU A 18 -5.30 13.34 5.83
C LEU A 18 -3.80 13.31 6.16
N SER A 19 -3.11 12.23 5.79
CA SER A 19 -1.66 12.10 5.97
C SER A 19 -0.89 13.17 5.21
N ILE A 20 -1.25 13.47 3.95
CA ILE A 20 -0.66 14.56 3.16
C ILE A 20 -0.86 15.90 3.88
N GLY A 21 -2.08 16.18 4.34
CA GLY A 21 -2.39 17.42 5.05
C GLY A 21 -1.53 17.59 6.31
N VAL A 22 -1.44 16.55 7.15
CA VAL A 22 -0.61 16.56 8.35
C VAL A 22 0.87 16.72 8.00
N HIS A 23 1.35 15.99 7.00
CA HIS A 23 2.75 16.03 6.61
C HIS A 23 3.16 17.42 6.12
N VAL A 24 2.35 18.02 5.24
CA VAL A 24 2.57 19.38 4.72
C VAL A 24 2.51 20.40 5.87
N ALA A 25 1.51 20.33 6.76
CA ALA A 25 1.43 21.21 7.92
C ALA A 25 2.68 21.10 8.81
N SER A 26 3.18 19.88 9.05
CA SER A 26 4.39 19.64 9.84
C SER A 26 5.66 20.18 9.17
N LEU A 27 5.74 20.18 7.84
CA LEU A 27 6.87 20.75 7.10
C LEU A 27 6.97 22.27 7.26
N PHE A 28 5.82 22.94 7.37
CA PHE A 28 5.76 24.39 7.61
C PHE A 28 5.83 24.79 9.09
N GLY A 29 6.01 23.82 10.00
CA GLY A 29 6.00 24.07 11.44
C GLY A 29 4.64 24.56 11.96
N LEU A 30 3.56 24.34 11.21
CA LEU A 30 2.21 24.72 11.62
C LEU A 30 1.72 23.74 12.69
N HIS A 31 0.98 24.27 13.66
CA HIS A 31 0.28 23.44 14.64
C HIS A 31 -0.74 22.57 13.91
N VAL A 32 -0.54 21.26 13.95
CA VAL A 32 -1.46 20.31 13.34
C VAL A 32 -2.72 20.23 14.21
N PRO A 33 -3.90 20.58 13.68
CA PRO A 33 -5.14 20.50 14.44
C PRO A 33 -5.43 19.04 14.79
N GLY A 34 -5.69 18.77 16.08
CA GLY A 34 -6.00 17.43 16.59
C GLY A 34 -5.00 16.86 17.59
N GLY A 35 -3.79 17.41 17.72
CA GLY A 35 -2.80 16.97 18.74
C GLY A 35 -2.57 15.45 18.73
N ALA A 36 -2.81 14.79 19.87
CA ALA A 36 -2.68 13.34 19.99
C ALA A 36 -3.65 12.53 19.09
N LEU A 37 -4.78 13.09 18.66
CA LEU A 37 -5.70 12.41 17.74
C LEU A 37 -5.05 12.13 16.39
N VAL A 38 -4.05 12.92 16.00
CA VAL A 38 -3.32 12.70 14.75
C VAL A 38 -2.63 11.33 14.77
N LEU A 39 -2.23 10.81 15.94
CA LEU A 39 -1.69 9.46 16.08
C LEU A 39 -2.71 8.36 15.82
N SER A 40 -4.02 8.64 15.87
CA SER A 40 -5.04 7.65 15.49
C SER A 40 -4.92 7.26 14.01
N LEU A 41 -4.30 8.09 13.17
CA LEU A 41 -3.94 7.71 11.79
C LEU A 41 -3.03 6.49 11.74
N HIS A 42 -2.20 6.23 12.76
CA HIS A 42 -1.47 4.96 12.86
C HIS A 42 -2.41 3.76 13.03
N ILE A 43 -3.40 3.89 13.90
CA ILE A 43 -4.35 2.81 14.16
C ILE A 43 -5.14 2.53 12.89
N GLY A 44 -5.53 3.57 12.16
CA GLY A 44 -6.18 3.45 10.86
C GLY A 44 -5.35 2.69 9.82
N ILE A 45 -4.02 2.74 9.87
CA ILE A 45 -3.15 1.95 8.99
C ILE A 45 -3.43 0.47 9.19
N ILE A 46 -3.55 -0.01 10.42
CA ILE A 46 -3.79 -1.43 10.69
C ILE A 46 -5.10 -1.89 10.02
N VAL A 47 -6.14 -1.06 10.08
CA VAL A 47 -7.46 -1.33 9.51
C VAL A 47 -7.39 -1.49 7.99
N VAL A 48 -6.63 -0.65 7.28
CA VAL A 48 -6.50 -0.72 5.81
C VAL A 48 -5.40 -1.66 5.35
N TRP A 49 -4.34 -1.84 6.13
CA TRP A 49 -3.15 -2.58 5.75
C TRP A 49 -3.37 -4.08 5.80
N ILE A 50 -4.07 -4.60 6.82
CA ILE A 50 -4.37 -6.03 6.91
C ILE A 50 -5.13 -6.51 5.66
N PRO A 51 -6.26 -5.89 5.24
CA PRO A 51 -6.94 -6.26 4.01
C PRO A 51 -6.06 -6.06 2.76
N ALA A 52 -5.23 -5.01 2.71
CA ALA A 52 -4.32 -4.79 1.59
C ALA A 52 -3.30 -5.94 1.44
N VAL A 53 -2.70 -6.40 2.54
CA VAL A 53 -1.79 -7.55 2.54
C VAL A 53 -2.50 -8.82 2.10
N LEU A 54 -3.74 -9.06 2.54
CA LEU A 54 -4.52 -10.22 2.10
C LEU A 54 -4.81 -10.20 0.60
N VAL A 55 -5.17 -9.03 0.06
CA VAL A 55 -5.38 -8.79 -1.37
C VAL A 55 -4.08 -9.02 -2.13
N ALA A 56 -2.97 -8.45 -1.68
CA ALA A 56 -1.67 -8.59 -2.33
C ALA A 56 -1.16 -10.04 -2.31
N LYS A 57 -1.29 -10.75 -1.17
CA LYS A 57 -0.98 -12.18 -1.07
C LYS A 57 -1.81 -13.01 -2.02
N ARG A 58 -3.10 -12.70 -2.17
CA ARG A 58 -3.99 -13.40 -3.10
C ARG A 58 -3.61 -13.13 -4.55
N ALA A 59 -3.28 -11.88 -4.89
CA ALA A 59 -2.84 -11.48 -6.23
C ALA A 59 -1.50 -12.10 -6.65
N ASN A 60 -0.63 -12.45 -5.70
CA ASN A 60 0.69 -13.03 -5.97
C ASN A 60 0.80 -14.54 -5.73
N ARG A 61 -0.32 -15.26 -5.53
CA ARG A 61 -0.26 -16.72 -5.35
C ARG A 61 0.40 -17.38 -6.55
N GLY A 62 1.42 -18.22 -6.29
CA GLY A 62 2.14 -18.96 -7.34
C GLY A 62 3.10 -18.12 -8.18
N ARG A 63 3.39 -16.87 -7.80
CA ARG A 63 4.32 -15.98 -8.52
C ARG A 63 5.67 -15.85 -7.80
N PRO A 64 6.78 -15.69 -8.55
CA PRO A 64 8.09 -15.44 -7.95
C PRO A 64 8.12 -14.09 -7.24
N GLN A 65 8.81 -14.04 -6.09
CA GLN A 65 8.89 -12.85 -5.24
C GLN A 65 9.53 -11.64 -5.94
N ARG A 66 10.39 -11.85 -6.94
CA ARG A 66 11.05 -10.77 -7.70
C ARG A 66 10.04 -9.84 -8.40
N ASP A 67 8.91 -10.39 -8.83
CA ASP A 67 7.89 -9.65 -9.56
C ASP A 67 6.71 -9.24 -8.67
N TYR A 68 6.89 -9.26 -7.34
CA TYR A 68 5.80 -9.08 -6.37
C TYR A 68 5.02 -7.78 -6.60
N TRP A 69 5.71 -6.64 -6.55
CA TRP A 69 5.09 -5.32 -6.69
C TRP A 69 4.57 -5.08 -8.10
N ARG A 70 5.25 -5.63 -9.11
CA ARG A 70 4.83 -5.53 -10.51
C ARG A 70 3.48 -6.22 -10.74
N THR A 71 3.30 -7.41 -10.16
CA THR A 71 2.05 -8.17 -10.26
C THR A 71 0.93 -7.50 -9.47
N VAL A 72 1.19 -7.14 -8.21
CA VAL A 72 0.19 -6.54 -7.30
C VAL A 72 -0.33 -5.21 -7.84
N LEU A 73 0.54 -4.42 -8.49
CA LEU A 73 0.18 -3.12 -9.04
C LEU A 73 -0.15 -3.17 -10.55
N SER A 74 -0.29 -4.36 -11.15
CA SER A 74 -0.52 -4.48 -12.60
C SER A 74 -1.83 -3.86 -13.12
N GLY A 75 -2.81 -3.58 -12.24
CA GLY A 75 -4.02 -2.84 -12.58
C GLY A 75 -3.89 -1.31 -12.47
N CYS A 76 -2.75 -0.82 -12.00
CA CYS A 76 -2.48 0.61 -11.82
C CYS A 76 -1.87 1.24 -13.08
N PRO A 77 -2.15 2.53 -13.32
CA PRO A 77 -1.45 3.29 -14.35
C PRO A 77 0.01 3.54 -13.95
N ALA A 78 0.90 3.69 -14.95
CA ALA A 78 2.34 3.82 -14.73
C ALA A 78 2.72 4.95 -13.76
N TRP A 79 2.05 6.11 -13.82
CA TRP A 79 2.31 7.23 -12.90
C TRP A 79 2.17 6.84 -11.42
N MET A 80 1.28 5.90 -11.11
CA MET A 80 1.00 5.48 -9.74
C MET A 80 2.10 4.56 -9.20
N HIS A 81 2.78 3.80 -10.07
CA HIS A 81 3.98 3.06 -9.70
C HIS A 81 5.10 4.04 -9.32
N TYR A 82 5.36 5.03 -10.17
CA TYR A 82 6.39 6.03 -9.92
C TYR A 82 6.08 6.86 -8.67
N ALA A 83 4.83 7.25 -8.46
CA ALA A 83 4.38 7.98 -7.27
C ALA A 83 4.61 7.15 -5.99
N GLY A 84 4.30 5.85 -6.01
CA GLY A 84 4.55 4.95 -4.89
C GLY A 84 6.04 4.84 -4.55
N TYR A 85 6.90 4.65 -5.55
CA TYR A 85 8.36 4.60 -5.34
C TYR A 85 8.91 5.94 -4.84
N ALA A 86 8.44 7.06 -5.39
CA ALA A 86 8.84 8.40 -4.96
C ALA A 86 8.45 8.67 -3.50
N LEU A 87 7.21 8.33 -3.10
CA LEU A 87 6.74 8.46 -1.72
C LEU A 87 7.55 7.59 -0.76
N ALA A 88 7.84 6.35 -1.13
CA ALA A 88 8.66 5.45 -0.30
C ALA A 88 10.09 5.96 -0.12
N ALA A 89 10.73 6.41 -1.20
CA ALA A 89 12.08 7.00 -1.14
C ALA A 89 12.10 8.27 -0.29
N TYR A 90 11.11 9.15 -0.48
CA TYR A 90 10.96 10.38 0.29
C TYR A 90 10.76 10.10 1.78
N ALA A 91 9.83 9.20 2.14
CA ALA A 91 9.57 8.86 3.53
C ALA A 91 10.79 8.24 4.21
N LEU A 92 11.55 7.40 3.49
CA LEU A 92 12.80 6.84 4.00
C LEU A 92 13.84 7.93 4.24
N ALA A 93 14.06 8.84 3.29
CA ALA A 93 14.98 9.97 3.46
C ALA A 93 14.58 10.86 4.64
N ASN A 94 13.30 11.19 4.76
CA ASN A 94 12.77 11.98 5.87
C ASN A 94 12.93 11.27 7.23
N PHE A 95 12.74 9.95 7.26
CA PHE A 95 12.94 9.16 8.48
C PHE A 95 14.42 9.08 8.89
N LEU A 96 15.33 8.87 7.94
CA LEU A 96 16.77 8.89 8.19
C LEU A 96 17.25 10.26 8.67
N TRP A 97 16.72 11.34 8.06
CA TRP A 97 16.96 12.71 8.51
C TRP A 97 16.52 12.90 9.96
N PHE A 98 15.29 12.47 10.29
CA PHE A 98 14.76 12.60 11.64
C PHE A 98 15.65 11.90 12.69
N ILE A 99 16.11 10.68 12.40
CA ILE A 99 17.03 9.94 13.28
C ILE A 99 18.36 10.69 13.45
N ALA A 100 18.92 11.21 12.37
CA ALA A 100 20.19 11.92 12.39
C ALA A 100 20.13 13.23 13.20
N THR A 101 18.99 13.93 13.21
CA THR A 101 18.85 15.23 13.86
C THR A 101 18.27 15.19 15.27
N ASN A 102 17.55 14.14 15.66
CA ASN A 102 16.82 14.07 16.94
C ASN A 102 17.36 12.99 17.88
N GLN A 103 18.68 12.90 18.01
CA GLN A 103 19.36 11.88 18.81
C GLN A 103 19.22 12.09 20.34
N SER A 104 18.71 13.25 20.79
CA SER A 104 18.41 13.52 22.20
C SER A 104 17.00 13.01 22.57
N GLN A 105 16.90 12.24 23.66
CA GLN A 105 15.66 11.57 24.08
C GLN A 105 14.51 12.51 24.51
N ASP A 106 14.76 13.82 24.62
CA ASP A 106 13.77 14.77 25.11
C ASP A 106 12.66 15.09 24.10
N HIS A 107 12.94 15.00 22.79
CA HIS A 107 11.93 15.21 21.74
C HIS A 107 10.91 14.07 21.65
N LEU A 108 11.29 12.84 22.02
CA LEU A 108 10.39 11.68 22.01
C LEU A 108 9.32 11.73 23.12
N LYS A 109 9.55 12.52 24.18
CA LYS A 109 8.56 12.69 25.27
C LYS A 109 7.41 13.60 24.87
N ASN A 110 7.61 14.50 23.91
CA ASN A 110 6.61 15.44 23.45
C ASN A 110 6.03 15.00 22.11
N VAL A 111 4.98 14.18 22.15
CA VAL A 111 4.26 13.65 20.97
C VAL A 111 3.66 14.74 20.06
N ASN A 112 3.57 15.98 20.53
CA ASN A 112 3.13 17.14 19.76
C ASN A 112 4.28 17.87 19.04
N ASP A 113 5.52 17.43 19.20
CA ASP A 113 6.65 18.02 18.47
C ASP A 113 6.47 17.80 16.96
N ALA A 114 6.58 18.89 16.20
CA ALA A 114 6.48 18.88 14.75
C ALA A 114 7.48 17.90 14.12
N SER A 115 8.66 17.73 14.73
CA SER A 115 9.69 16.79 14.28
C SER A 115 9.19 15.34 14.30
N VAL A 116 8.54 14.93 15.40
CA VAL A 116 7.98 13.59 15.64
C VAL A 116 6.80 13.35 14.71
N ILE A 117 5.87 14.30 14.62
CA ILE A 117 4.70 14.22 13.72
C ILE A 117 5.15 14.11 12.26
N ARG A 118 6.20 14.85 11.85
CA ARG A 118 6.76 14.77 10.49
C ARG A 118 7.34 13.39 10.18
N ALA A 119 8.03 12.77 11.13
CA ALA A 119 8.59 11.42 10.94
C ALA A 119 7.48 10.38 10.76
N PHE A 120 6.47 10.40 11.64
CA PHE A 120 5.36 9.45 11.61
C PHE A 120 4.41 9.66 10.42
N SER A 121 4.14 10.90 10.03
CA SER A 121 3.30 11.20 8.86
C SER A 121 3.93 10.70 7.55
N GLY A 122 5.26 10.70 7.44
CA GLY A 122 5.95 10.05 6.32
C GLY A 122 5.64 8.55 6.21
N HIS A 123 5.59 7.84 7.34
CA HIS A 123 5.18 6.44 7.38
C HIS A 123 3.72 6.26 6.95
N TRP A 124 2.82 7.14 7.42
CA TRP A 124 1.41 7.07 7.04
C TRP A 124 1.20 7.26 5.54
N LEU A 125 1.92 8.21 4.91
CA LEU A 125 1.88 8.42 3.46
C LEU A 125 2.17 7.13 2.69
N VAL A 126 3.22 6.40 3.08
CA VAL A 126 3.63 5.16 2.41
C VAL A 126 2.58 4.07 2.58
N PHE A 127 2.10 3.84 3.80
CA PHE A 127 1.17 2.74 4.08
C PHE A 127 -0.21 2.98 3.48
N TYR A 128 -0.77 4.18 3.64
CA TYR A 128 -2.05 4.52 3.02
C TYR A 128 -1.94 4.56 1.49
N GLY A 129 -0.84 5.12 0.95
CA GLY A 129 -0.59 5.17 -0.48
C GLY A 129 -0.45 3.78 -1.11
N ALA A 130 0.34 2.90 -0.49
CA ALA A 130 0.49 1.52 -0.94
C ALA A 130 -0.81 0.73 -0.81
N ALA A 131 -1.55 0.86 0.31
CA ALA A 131 -2.85 0.21 0.49
C ALA A 131 -3.85 0.65 -0.58
N PHE A 132 -3.97 1.96 -0.81
CA PHE A 132 -4.81 2.51 -1.88
C PHE A 132 -4.43 1.93 -3.23
N ALA A 133 -3.12 1.85 -3.52
CA ALA A 133 -2.64 1.32 -4.79
C ALA A 133 -2.98 -0.15 -5.01
N ILE A 134 -2.84 -0.96 -3.96
CA ILE A 134 -3.20 -2.38 -3.98
C ILE A 134 -4.70 -2.55 -4.25
N PHE A 135 -5.55 -1.81 -3.54
CA PHE A 135 -7.01 -1.91 -3.74
C PHE A 135 -7.44 -1.41 -5.11
N TYR A 136 -6.88 -0.29 -5.57
CA TYR A 136 -7.15 0.27 -6.89
C TYR A 136 -6.77 -0.71 -8.01
N SER A 137 -5.58 -1.32 -7.91
CA SER A 137 -5.11 -2.36 -8.84
C SER A 137 -6.11 -3.53 -8.92
N ALA A 138 -6.50 -4.07 -7.76
CA ALA A 138 -7.42 -5.20 -7.68
C ALA A 138 -8.84 -4.85 -8.14
N TYR A 139 -9.27 -3.60 -7.94
CA TYR A 139 -10.55 -3.10 -8.45
C TYR A 139 -10.54 -2.95 -9.97
N ARG A 140 -9.46 -2.40 -10.55
CA ARG A 140 -9.30 -2.23 -12.00
C ARG A 140 -9.04 -3.52 -12.75
N ASN A 141 -8.37 -4.48 -12.10
CA ASN A 141 -8.11 -5.80 -12.65
C ASN A 141 -8.61 -6.91 -11.70
N PRO A 142 -9.92 -7.20 -11.68
CA PRO A 142 -10.51 -8.22 -10.81
C PRO A 142 -9.94 -9.63 -11.03
N ARG A 143 -9.34 -9.88 -12.21
CA ARG A 143 -8.71 -11.15 -12.56
C ARG A 143 -7.56 -11.52 -11.62
N LEU A 144 -6.94 -10.53 -10.96
CA LEU A 144 -5.93 -10.74 -9.92
C LEU A 144 -6.47 -11.52 -8.70
N LEU A 145 -7.78 -11.49 -8.45
CA LEU A 145 -8.38 -12.16 -7.28
C LEU A 145 -9.14 -13.44 -7.63
N LEU A 146 -9.35 -13.69 -8.93
CA LEU A 146 -9.95 -14.92 -9.42
C LEU A 146 -9.02 -16.08 -9.10
N ARG A 147 -9.56 -17.06 -8.37
CA ARG A 147 -8.83 -18.30 -8.10
C ARG A 147 -8.99 -19.19 -9.31
N GLN A 148 -7.90 -19.51 -9.95
CA GLN A 148 -7.89 -20.43 -11.07
C GLN A 148 -6.95 -21.58 -10.77
N ARG A 149 -7.28 -22.74 -11.31
CA ARG A 149 -6.51 -23.95 -11.15
C ARG A 149 -6.25 -24.56 -12.52
N CYS A 150 -5.06 -25.10 -12.70
CA CYS A 150 -4.80 -25.94 -13.87
C CYS A 150 -5.63 -27.24 -13.77
N PRO A 151 -5.76 -28.01 -14.86
CA PRO A 151 -6.47 -29.30 -14.84
C PRO A 151 -5.93 -30.28 -13.79
N ASP A 152 -4.66 -30.16 -13.42
CA ASP A 152 -4.00 -31.01 -12.41
C ASP A 152 -4.14 -30.44 -10.98
N GLY A 153 -4.86 -29.34 -10.79
CA GLY A 153 -5.21 -28.79 -9.48
C GLY A 153 -4.27 -27.72 -8.91
N HIS A 154 -3.16 -27.39 -9.58
CA HIS A 154 -2.26 -26.31 -9.15
C HIS A 154 -2.91 -24.93 -9.31
N ASP A 155 -2.71 -24.03 -8.34
CA ASP A 155 -3.19 -22.65 -8.45
C ASP A 155 -2.43 -21.92 -9.58
N ILE A 156 -3.16 -21.23 -10.46
CA ILE A 156 -2.66 -20.48 -11.62
C ILE A 156 -3.23 -19.06 -11.63
N SER A 157 -2.55 -18.13 -12.30
CA SER A 157 -3.02 -16.78 -12.53
C SER A 157 -3.83 -16.68 -13.83
N ALA A 158 -4.75 -15.72 -13.88
CA ALA A 158 -5.55 -15.42 -15.06
C ALA A 158 -4.78 -14.97 -16.30
N SER A 159 -3.51 -14.59 -16.14
CA SER A 159 -2.62 -14.24 -17.24
C SER A 159 -1.63 -15.35 -17.62
N ASP A 160 -1.67 -16.52 -16.97
CA ASP A 160 -0.76 -17.61 -17.27
C ASP A 160 -1.18 -18.35 -18.54
N VAL A 161 -0.22 -18.52 -19.46
CA VAL A 161 -0.38 -19.37 -20.67
C VAL A 161 0.04 -20.82 -20.36
N PHE A 162 0.91 -21.00 -19.37
CA PHE A 162 1.40 -22.30 -18.88
C PHE A 162 1.35 -22.33 -17.37
N CYS A 163 1.06 -23.49 -16.78
CA CYS A 163 1.12 -23.66 -15.33
C CYS A 163 2.56 -23.52 -14.83
N PRO A 164 2.85 -22.63 -13.86
CA PRO A 164 4.21 -22.42 -13.36
C PRO A 164 4.76 -23.62 -12.57
N THR A 165 3.88 -24.51 -12.10
CA THR A 165 4.27 -25.69 -11.31
C THR A 165 4.49 -26.93 -12.17
N CYS A 166 3.57 -27.26 -13.09
CA CYS A 166 3.66 -28.48 -13.91
C CYS A 166 3.96 -28.25 -15.39
N GLY A 167 4.07 -27.00 -15.85
CA GLY A 167 4.41 -26.67 -17.24
C GLY A 167 3.28 -26.90 -18.25
N LYS A 168 2.10 -27.39 -17.83
CA LYS A 168 0.98 -27.69 -18.71
C LYS A 168 0.43 -26.42 -19.36
N LYS A 169 0.18 -26.47 -20.67
CA LYS A 169 -0.45 -25.36 -21.40
C LYS A 169 -1.88 -25.16 -20.90
N LEU A 170 -2.20 -23.93 -20.54
CA LEU A 170 -3.52 -23.52 -20.08
C LEU A 170 -4.34 -23.11 -21.30
N SER A 171 -5.61 -23.52 -21.34
CA SER A 171 -6.52 -23.01 -22.35
C SER A 171 -6.79 -21.54 -22.03
N PRO A 172 -6.67 -20.61 -23.00
CA PRO A 172 -7.07 -19.23 -22.75
C PRO A 172 -8.54 -19.23 -22.34
N MET A 173 -8.84 -18.69 -21.16
CA MET A 173 -10.25 -18.51 -20.79
C MET A 173 -10.88 -17.57 -21.80
N ARG A 174 -12.02 -17.97 -22.35
CA ARG A 174 -12.86 -17.06 -23.11
C ARG A 174 -13.22 -15.89 -22.19
N ALA A 175 -13.03 -14.70 -22.72
CA ALA A 175 -13.52 -13.49 -22.10
C ALA A 175 -15.02 -13.43 -22.43
N ASP A 176 -15.82 -13.98 -21.54
CA ASP A 176 -17.27 -13.80 -21.55
C ASP A 176 -17.60 -12.45 -20.87
#